data_AF-A0A7J4G208-F1
#
_entry.id   AF-A0A7J4G208-F1
#
_cell.length_a   1.000
_cell.length_b   1.000
_cell.length_c   1.000
_cell.angle_alpha   90.00
_cell.angle_beta   90.00
_cell.angle_gamma   90.00
#
_symmetry.space_group_name_H-M   'P 1'
#
loop_
_entity.id
_entity.type
_entity.pdbx_description
1 polymer ?
#
loop_
_entity_poly.entity_id
_entity_poly.type
_entity_poly.pdbx_seq_one_letter_code
_entity_poly.pdbx_strand_id
1 'polypeptide(L)' 'KIGMKAQYTIPKDLKRKFCKKCNMLLIPGKTCSIRLNRKTKTINIKCFNCNNIKRYKYGKQNRA' A
#
# COMPACT_ATOMS: atom_id res chain seq x y z
N LYS A 1 10.55 -1.10 -17.51
CA LYS A 1 9.15 -0.85 -17.06
C LYS A 1 8.18 -1.78 -17.82
N ILE A 2 8.07 -3.05 -17.40
CA ILE A 2 7.31 -4.09 -18.15
C ILE A 2 5.81 -3.82 -18.14
N GLY A 3 5.22 -3.48 -16.99
CA GLY A 3 3.78 -3.23 -16.90
C GLY A 3 3.28 -2.07 -17.77
N MET A 4 4.08 -1.03 -17.97
CA MET A 4 3.72 0.09 -18.87
C MET A 4 3.85 -0.31 -20.34
N LYS A 5 4.88 -1.10 -20.69
CA LYS A 5 5.07 -1.60 -22.06
C LYS A 5 3.94 -2.56 -22.47
N ALA A 6 3.48 -3.40 -21.54
CA ALA A 6 2.39 -4.36 -21.76
C ALA A 6 0.99 -3.78 -21.51
N GLN A 7 0.87 -2.50 -21.14
CA GLN A 7 -0.39 -1.87 -20.70
C GLN A 7 -1.14 -2.68 -19.62
N TYR A 8 -0.40 -3.40 -18.78
CA TYR A 8 -0.95 -4.33 -17.81
C TYR A 8 -1.12 -3.68 -16.44
N THR A 9 -2.34 -3.77 -15.90
CA THR A 9 -2.66 -3.28 -14.57
C THR A 9 -2.20 -4.28 -13.53
N ILE A 10 -1.14 -3.96 -12.78
CA ILE A 10 -0.67 -4.81 -11.67
C ILE A 10 -1.84 -5.05 -10.69
N PRO A 11 -2.08 -6.31 -10.26
CA PRO A 11 -3.15 -6.64 -9.32
C PRO A 11 -2.97 -5.90 -7.99
N LYS A 12 -4.10 -5.68 -7.30
CA LYS A 12 -4.16 -4.81 -6.11
C LYS A 12 -3.24 -5.30 -4.99
N ASP A 13 -3.09 -6.60 -4.82
CA ASP A 13 -2.27 -7.20 -3.76
C ASP A 13 -0.78 -6.90 -3.96
N LEU A 14 -0.30 -7.01 -5.20
CA LEU A 14 1.09 -6.67 -5.54
C LEU A 14 1.33 -5.16 -5.45
N LYS A 15 0.40 -4.32 -5.89
CA LYS A 15 0.51 -2.84 -5.76
C LYS A 15 0.66 -2.36 -4.31
N ARG A 16 0.15 -3.12 -3.35
CA ARG A 16 0.23 -2.81 -1.91
C ARG A 16 1.58 -3.19 -1.29
N LYS A 17 2.26 -4.21 -1.84
CA LYS A 17 3.55 -4.72 -1.34
C LYS A 17 4.75 -3.82 -1.67
N PHE A 18 4.65 -2.88 -2.61
CA PHE A 18 5.76 -1.99 -2.98
C PHE A 18 5.48 -0.54 -2.62
N CYS A 19 6.49 0.22 -2.19
CA CYS A 19 6.36 1.67 -2.06
C CYS A 19 6.43 2.35 -3.43
N LYS A 20 5.48 3.24 -3.77
CA LYS A 20 5.50 3.95 -5.06
C LYS A 20 6.56 5.06 -5.16
N LYS A 21 7.17 5.44 -4.04
CA LYS A 21 8.13 6.56 -3.97
C LYS A 21 9.57 6.06 -4.09
N CYS A 22 9.95 5.09 -3.25
CA CYS A 22 11.30 4.52 -3.23
C CYS A 22 11.40 3.13 -3.91
N ASN A 23 10.30 2.60 -4.44
CA ASN A 23 10.22 1.26 -5.06
C ASN A 23 10.64 0.09 -4.16
N MET A 24 10.83 0.32 -2.86
CA MET A 24 11.20 -0.70 -1.90
C MET A 24 10.04 -1.65 -1.59
N LEU A 25 10.38 -2.92 -1.36
CA LEU A 25 9.43 -3.92 -0.86
C LEU A 25 9.06 -3.61 0.59
N LEU A 26 7.76 -3.53 0.86
CA LEU A 26 7.16 -3.28 2.18
C LEU A 26 6.93 -4.62 2.87
N ILE A 27 7.87 -5.02 3.72
CA ILE A 27 7.79 -6.19 4.58
C ILE A 27 7.39 -5.71 5.98
N PRO A 28 6.23 -6.15 6.52
CA PRO A 28 5.80 -5.74 7.85
C PRO A 28 6.85 -6.13 8.89
N GLY A 29 7.18 -5.21 9.77
CA GLY A 29 8.13 -5.43 10.87
C GLY A 29 9.60 -5.22 10.50
N LYS A 30 9.98 -5.28 9.20
CA LYS A 30 11.35 -5.00 8.74
C LYS A 30 11.49 -3.63 8.08
N THR A 31 10.69 -3.37 7.05
CA THR A 31 10.84 -2.17 6.19
C THR A 31 9.63 -1.24 6.24
N CYS A 32 8.52 -1.70 6.83
CA CYS A 32 7.33 -0.90 7.05
C CYS A 32 6.64 -1.19 8.38
N SER A 33 5.94 -0.18 8.89
CA SER A 33 4.98 -0.29 9.99
C SER A 33 3.57 -0.28 9.44
N ILE A 34 2.75 -1.24 9.87
CA ILE A 34 1.32 -1.30 9.55
C ILE A 34 0.55 -0.95 10.81
N ARG A 35 -0.28 0.09 10.74
CA ARG A 35 -1.16 0.52 11.83
C ARG A 35 -2.60 0.56 11.38
N LEU A 36 -3.48 0.10 12.25
CA LEU A 36 -4.91 0.04 11.97
C LEU A 36 -5.58 1.21 12.68
N ASN A 37 -6.13 2.16 11.91
CA ASN A 37 -6.84 3.31 12.43
C ASN A 37 -8.34 2.99 12.47
N ARG A 38 -8.89 2.85 13.68
CA ARG A 38 -10.31 2.55 13.91
C ARG A 38 -11.22 3.73 13.56
N LYS A 39 -10.79 4.98 13.84
CA LYS A 39 -11.60 6.18 13.60
C LYS A 39 -11.89 6.38 12.10
N THR A 40 -10.88 6.21 11.26
CA THR A 40 -11.01 6.40 9.80
C THR A 40 -11.27 5.11 9.05
N LYS A 41 -11.35 3.96 9.73
CA LYS A 41 -11.41 2.61 9.15
C LYS A 41 -10.35 2.40 8.05
N THR A 42 -9.12 2.86 8.32
CA THR A 42 -7.99 2.72 7.38
C THR A 42 -6.81 1.92 7.95
N ILE A 43 -6.15 1.19 7.08
CA ILE A 43 -4.84 0.58 7.27
C ILE A 43 -3.80 1.58 6.78
N ASN A 44 -2.98 2.06 7.70
CA ASN A 44 -1.88 2.96 7.43
C ASN A 44 -0.58 2.17 7.35
N ILE A 45 0.05 2.17 6.18
CA ILE A 45 1.33 1.52 5.92
C ILE A 45 2.38 2.62 5.79
N LYS A 46 3.25 2.74 6.79
CA LYS A 46 4.38 3.69 6.80
C LYS A 46 5.65 2.97 6.37
N CYS A 47 6.31 3.48 5.34
CA CYS A 47 7.64 3.01 4.94
C CYS A 47 8.70 3.65 5.86
N PHE A 48 9.68 2.87 6.32
CA PHE A 48 10.79 3.40 7.14
C PHE A 48 11.86 4.13 6.32
N ASN A 49 12.00 3.81 5.03
CA ASN A 49 13.04 4.41 4.20
C ASN A 49 12.67 5.83 3.69
N CYS A 50 11.42 6.04 3.26
CA CYS A 50 10.99 7.31 2.65
C CYS A 50 9.89 8.06 3.43
N ASN A 51 9.52 7.54 4.60
CA ASN A 51 8.46 8.05 5.49
C ASN A 51 7.07 8.21 4.85
N ASN A 52 6.87 7.71 3.62
CA ASN A 52 5.59 7.80 2.94
C ASN A 52 4.54 6.91 3.64
N ILE A 53 3.32 7.46 3.79
CA ILE A 53 2.20 6.80 4.46
C ILE A 53 1.13 6.48 3.42
N LYS A 54 0.93 5.19 3.15
CA LYS A 54 -0.19 4.71 2.33
C LYS A 54 -1.38 4.40 3.21
N ARG A 55 -2.58 4.82 2.78
CA ARG A 55 -3.83 4.59 3.52
C ARG A 55 -4.77 3.75 2.66
N TYR A 56 -5.25 2.64 3.20
CA TYR A 56 -6.23 1.77 2.54
C TYR A 56 -7.43 1.59 3.46
N LYS A 57 -8.65 1.86 3.00
CA LYS A 57 -9.85 1.56 3.78
C LYS A 57 -9.99 0.04 3.96
N TYR A 58 -10.36 -0.40 5.14
CA TYR A 58 -10.73 -1.79 5.42
C TYR A 58 -12.23 -1.88 5.75
N GLY A 59 -12.89 -2.95 5.31
CA GLY A 59 -14.33 -3.16 5.46
C GLY A 59 -15.13 -2.99 4.14
N LYS A 60 -16.41 -3.41 4.17
CA LYS A 60 -17.34 -3.27 3.04
C LYS A 60 -17.45 -1.80 2.65
N GLN A 61 -17.14 -1.49 1.39
CA GLN A 61 -17.53 -0.24 0.79
C GLN A 61 -19.02 -0.39 0.45
N ASN A 62 -19.90 0.20 1.24
CA ASN A 62 -21.28 0.43 0.78
C ASN A 62 -21.17 1.43 -0.37
N ARG A 63 -21.03 0.92 -1.59
CA ARG A 63 -21.39 1.66 -2.80
C ARG A 63 -22.91 1.54 -2.86
N ALA A 64 -23.59 2.58 -2.37
CA ALA A 64 -24.97 2.83 -2.78
C ALA A 64 -25.00 3.12 -4.28
#